data_AF-A0ABD7DWQ5-F1
#
_entry.id   AF-A0ABD7DWQ5-F1
#
_cell.length_a   1.000
_cell.length_b   1.000
_cell.length_c   1.000
_cell.angle_alpha   90.00
_cell.angle_beta   90.00
_cell.angle_gamma   90.00
#
_symmetry.space_group_name_H-M   'P 1'
#
loop_
_entity.id
_entity.type
_entity.pdbx_description
1 polymer ?
#
loop_
_entity_poly.entity_id
_entity_poly.type
_entity_poly.pdbx_seq_one_letter_code
_entity_poly.pdbx_strand_id
1 'polypeptide(L)'
;MDFLRRAAARHGNYYDYSKFIYRGAREKGEIICPEHGGFWQAPNNHLRGTKCPICSRNTKYKKSFKAECEEAGMDYWCALKRRKSGMSYEQIFRASYLRSERAINEITVFGVSYPNLEAAVRAIDPPATSTTIARWLKSGMSPEEAFTKTPSPGYADGVVYLIEHKPSGKKYVGITIVTLNERWQRHCEQATRGTIKAPNSLHAAIRKYGPEQFQIKKIDNGTTKGGLEDLERYWISKLNTLTPDGFNISAGGCSGGSNGKSITIDGINFPSHRLGAEYLARTRKISIAAAKARIRTGRIDVKTPPKPGEGLCKTPAYKAWSRLVHGLLNPNSKRYTEDIQMHDSWWSFSNFLTDLGQPSQPGMALSRIDKTQGFFPNNLRWMTKSDSSRLNAEQMKSSGKLVGRRKNSEP
;
A
#
# COMPACT_ATOMS: atom_id res chain seq x y z
N MET A 1 -53.70 -2.02 -22.24
CA MET A 1 -52.58 -1.32 -21.57
C MET A 1 -51.60 -0.86 -22.62
N ASP A 2 -51.52 0.46 -22.78
CA ASP A 2 -51.04 1.14 -23.97
C ASP A 2 -49.50 0.99 -24.18
N PHE A 3 -49.11 0.43 -25.34
CA PHE A 3 -47.70 0.24 -25.71
C PHE A 3 -46.97 1.58 -25.82
N LEU A 4 -47.63 2.61 -26.34
CA LEU A 4 -47.05 3.92 -26.58
C LEU A 4 -46.63 4.60 -25.27
N ARG A 5 -47.49 4.58 -24.24
CA ARG A 5 -47.13 5.08 -22.91
C ARG A 5 -45.89 4.41 -22.31
N ARG A 6 -45.77 3.09 -22.45
CA ARG A 6 -44.61 2.33 -21.93
C ARG A 6 -43.35 2.57 -22.74
N ALA A 7 -43.49 2.78 -24.05
CA ALA A 7 -42.39 3.09 -24.93
C ALA A 7 -41.87 4.52 -24.66
N ALA A 8 -42.77 5.48 -24.44
CA ALA A 8 -42.43 6.85 -24.01
C ALA A 8 -41.72 6.87 -22.65
N ALA A 9 -42.16 6.06 -21.68
CA ALA A 9 -41.46 5.96 -20.39
C ALA A 9 -40.03 5.40 -20.51
N ARG A 10 -39.73 4.59 -21.54
CA ARG A 10 -38.42 3.94 -21.71
C ARG A 10 -37.47 4.72 -22.60
N HIS A 11 -37.98 5.33 -23.67
CA HIS A 11 -37.19 5.98 -24.72
C HIS A 11 -37.53 7.46 -24.92
N GLY A 12 -38.45 8.02 -24.13
CA GLY A 12 -38.98 9.37 -24.34
C GLY A 12 -39.73 9.47 -25.67
N ASN A 13 -39.71 10.65 -26.28
CA ASN A 13 -40.30 10.91 -27.60
C ASN A 13 -39.31 10.67 -28.76
N TYR A 14 -38.32 9.80 -28.55
CA TYR A 14 -37.21 9.64 -29.49
C TYR A 14 -37.59 8.83 -30.74
N TYR A 15 -38.51 7.88 -30.65
CA TYR A 15 -38.94 7.08 -31.79
C TYR A 15 -40.32 7.52 -32.26
N ASP A 16 -40.53 7.48 -33.58
CA ASP A 16 -41.85 7.67 -34.18
C ASP A 16 -42.54 6.30 -34.34
N TYR A 17 -43.80 6.25 -33.90
CA TYR A 17 -44.66 5.06 -33.90
C TYR A 17 -45.86 5.24 -34.84
N SER A 18 -45.86 6.25 -35.73
CA SER A 18 -46.93 6.55 -36.68
C SER A 18 -47.37 5.34 -37.54
N LYS A 19 -46.44 4.42 -37.82
CA LYS A 19 -46.69 3.17 -38.57
C LYS A 19 -46.80 1.91 -37.69
N PHE A 20 -46.73 2.07 -36.37
CA PHE A 20 -46.69 0.93 -35.45
C PHE A 20 -48.09 0.40 -35.14
N ILE A 21 -48.38 -0.82 -35.59
CA ILE A 21 -49.63 -1.52 -35.28
C ILE A 21 -49.35 -2.60 -34.22
N TYR A 22 -49.91 -2.43 -33.02
CA TYR A 22 -49.73 -3.41 -31.95
C TYR A 22 -50.61 -4.65 -32.19
N ARG A 23 -49.97 -5.78 -32.53
CA ARG A 23 -50.65 -7.07 -32.74
C ARG A 23 -50.37 -8.12 -31.65
N GLY A 24 -49.32 -7.91 -30.85
CA GLY A 24 -48.98 -8.77 -29.72
C GLY A 24 -47.58 -8.50 -29.17
N ALA A 25 -47.28 -8.97 -27.96
CA ALA A 25 -46.03 -8.64 -27.27
C ALA A 25 -44.75 -9.14 -27.99
N ARG A 26 -44.86 -10.21 -28.79
CA ARG A 26 -43.74 -10.83 -29.51
C ARG A 26 -43.78 -10.58 -31.02
N GLU A 27 -44.88 -10.04 -31.53
CA GLU A 27 -45.03 -9.73 -32.95
C GLU A 27 -44.29 -8.45 -33.27
N LYS A 28 -43.45 -8.48 -34.31
CA LYS A 28 -42.66 -7.31 -34.68
C LYS A 28 -43.57 -6.27 -35.30
N GLY A 29 -43.44 -5.02 -34.85
CA GLY A 29 -44.01 -3.86 -35.51
C GLY A 29 -42.92 -2.95 -36.07
N GLU A 30 -43.30 -2.10 -37.00
CA GLU A 30 -42.44 -1.08 -37.59
C GLU A 30 -42.35 0.12 -36.65
N ILE A 31 -41.13 0.43 -36.18
CA ILE A 31 -40.80 1.59 -35.35
C ILE A 31 -39.84 2.46 -36.15
N ILE A 32 -40.01 3.77 -36.14
CA ILE A 32 -39.20 4.69 -36.92
C ILE A 32 -38.17 5.34 -36.01
N CYS A 33 -36.89 5.12 -36.33
CA CYS A 33 -35.78 5.85 -35.73
C CYS A 33 -35.56 7.17 -36.48
N PRO A 34 -35.46 8.32 -35.80
CA PRO A 34 -35.27 9.60 -36.45
C PRO A 34 -33.96 9.69 -37.23
N GLU A 35 -32.93 8.95 -36.80
CA GLU A 35 -31.61 8.95 -37.44
C GLU A 35 -31.44 7.88 -38.53
N HIS A 36 -32.17 6.76 -38.45
CA HIS A 36 -31.89 5.57 -39.25
C HIS A 36 -33.12 4.99 -39.97
N GLY A 37 -34.27 5.65 -39.89
CA GLY A 37 -35.50 5.24 -40.54
C GLY A 37 -36.23 4.07 -39.87
N GLY A 38 -37.16 3.48 -40.61
CA GLY A 38 -38.02 2.39 -40.14
C GLY A 38 -37.26 1.08 -39.87
N PHE A 39 -37.55 0.45 -38.74
CA PHE A 39 -37.00 -0.86 -38.38
C PHE A 39 -38.04 -1.72 -37.66
N TRP A 40 -37.88 -3.05 -37.77
CA TRP A 40 -38.82 -4.01 -37.22
C TRP A 40 -38.35 -4.57 -35.88
N GLN A 41 -39.14 -4.36 -34.82
CA GLN A 41 -38.83 -4.86 -33.49
C GLN A 41 -40.09 -5.31 -32.74
N ALA A 42 -39.95 -6.38 -31.95
CA ALA A 42 -41.02 -6.83 -31.08
C ALA A 42 -41.20 -5.85 -29.89
N PRO A 43 -42.43 -5.49 -29.51
CA PRO A 43 -42.69 -4.52 -28.46
C PRO A 43 -42.06 -4.93 -27.12
N ASN A 44 -42.05 -6.22 -26.76
CA ASN A 44 -41.38 -6.68 -25.54
C ASN A 44 -39.86 -6.38 -25.52
N ASN A 45 -39.17 -6.51 -26.66
CA ASN A 45 -37.74 -6.24 -26.78
C ASN A 45 -37.46 -4.75 -26.80
N HIS A 46 -38.33 -3.98 -27.45
CA HIS A 46 -38.25 -2.52 -27.47
C HIS A 46 -38.40 -1.94 -26.06
N LEU A 47 -39.41 -2.39 -25.31
CA LEU A 47 -39.68 -1.94 -23.94
C LEU A 47 -38.60 -2.33 -22.92
N ARG A 48 -37.74 -3.31 -23.23
CA ARG A 48 -36.55 -3.62 -22.42
C ARG A 48 -35.43 -2.58 -22.54
N GLY A 49 -35.58 -1.57 -23.41
CA GLY A 49 -34.58 -0.52 -23.64
C GLY A 49 -33.63 -0.82 -24.80
N THR A 50 -33.99 -1.76 -25.68
CA THR A 50 -33.19 -2.06 -26.88
C THR A 50 -33.37 -0.91 -27.87
N LYS A 51 -32.27 -0.31 -28.33
CA LYS A 51 -32.31 0.76 -29.35
C LYS A 51 -32.49 0.16 -30.76
N CYS A 52 -32.64 1.04 -31.76
CA CYS A 52 -32.55 0.63 -33.16
C CYS A 52 -31.24 -0.15 -33.43
N PRO A 53 -31.21 -1.15 -34.33
CA PRO A 53 -30.02 -1.99 -34.55
C PRO A 53 -28.75 -1.20 -34.91
N ILE A 54 -28.91 -0.10 -35.64
CA ILE A 54 -27.79 0.76 -36.09
C ILE A 54 -27.29 1.62 -34.92
N CYS A 55 -28.19 2.30 -34.20
CA CYS A 55 -27.93 3.00 -32.95
C CYS A 55 -27.23 2.10 -31.91
N SER A 56 -27.67 0.85 -31.82
CA SER A 56 -27.09 -0.16 -30.93
C SER A 56 -25.71 -0.63 -31.38
N ARG A 57 -25.36 -0.53 -32.68
CA ARG A 57 -23.99 -0.76 -33.16
C ARG A 57 -23.11 0.45 -32.87
N ASN A 58 -23.59 1.68 -33.09
CA ASN A 58 -22.80 2.90 -32.88
C ASN A 58 -22.40 3.11 -31.41
N THR A 59 -23.24 2.71 -30.46
CA THR A 59 -22.90 2.75 -29.02
C THR A 59 -21.86 1.71 -28.58
N LYS A 60 -21.57 0.69 -29.39
CA LYS A 60 -20.49 -0.28 -29.12
C LYS A 60 -19.10 0.26 -29.49
N TYR A 61 -19.03 1.34 -30.27
CA TYR A 61 -17.78 1.95 -30.76
C TYR A 61 -17.40 3.25 -30.03
N LYS A 62 -17.49 3.29 -28.70
CA LYS A 62 -16.60 4.23 -27.98
C LYS A 62 -15.19 3.65 -28.13
N LYS A 63 -14.26 4.43 -28.72
CA LYS A 63 -12.86 4.04 -28.83
C LYS A 63 -12.39 3.60 -27.43
N SER A 64 -11.73 2.45 -27.35
CA SER A 64 -11.21 2.01 -26.07
C SER A 64 -10.08 2.96 -25.66
N PHE A 65 -9.84 3.12 -24.35
CA PHE A 65 -8.69 3.90 -23.88
C PHE A 65 -7.37 3.42 -24.49
N LYS A 66 -7.27 2.13 -24.83
CA LYS A 66 -6.13 1.57 -25.54
C LYS A 66 -6.03 2.05 -26.98
N ALA A 67 -7.15 2.10 -27.71
CA ALA A 67 -7.21 2.65 -29.07
C ALA A 67 -6.89 4.16 -29.09
N GLU A 68 -7.34 4.90 -28.07
CA GLU A 68 -6.99 6.32 -27.90
C GLU A 68 -5.48 6.50 -27.65
N CYS A 69 -4.85 5.60 -26.87
CA CYS A 69 -3.39 5.59 -26.68
C CYS A 69 -2.63 5.29 -27.98
N GLU A 70 -3.09 4.31 -28.75
CA GLU A 70 -2.50 3.93 -30.04
C GLU A 70 -2.55 5.09 -31.06
N GLU A 71 -3.70 5.77 -31.17
CA GLU A 71 -3.88 6.93 -32.04
C GLU A 71 -3.05 8.15 -31.60
N ALA A 72 -2.90 8.35 -30.28
CA ALA A 72 -2.06 9.40 -29.72
C ALA A 72 -0.55 9.08 -29.77
N GLY A 73 -0.15 7.93 -30.33
CA GLY A 73 1.25 7.48 -30.35
C GLY A 73 1.83 7.27 -28.95
N MET A 74 0.98 6.99 -27.95
CA MET A 74 1.36 6.89 -26.55
C MET A 74 1.31 5.43 -26.07
N ASP A 75 2.33 5.02 -25.32
CA ASP A 75 2.30 3.72 -24.64
C ASP A 75 1.12 3.63 -23.65
N TYR A 76 0.33 2.57 -23.80
CA TYR A 76 -0.85 2.31 -22.98
C TYR A 76 -0.56 2.28 -21.48
N TRP A 77 0.56 1.69 -21.06
CA TRP A 77 0.90 1.58 -19.63
C TRP A 77 1.30 2.92 -19.03
N CYS A 78 2.00 3.76 -19.79
CA CYS A 78 2.31 5.14 -19.42
C CYS A 78 1.02 5.95 -19.22
N ALA A 79 0.11 5.91 -20.20
CA ALA A 79 -1.17 6.61 -20.11
C ALA A 79 -2.04 6.12 -18.94
N LEU A 80 -2.06 4.80 -18.70
CA LEU A 80 -2.81 4.20 -17.59
C LEU A 80 -2.27 4.64 -16.22
N LYS A 81 -0.95 4.77 -16.06
CA LYS A 81 -0.33 5.28 -14.82
C LYS A 81 -0.72 6.74 -14.56
N ARG A 82 -0.69 7.60 -15.57
CA ARG A 82 -1.13 9.01 -15.49
C ARG A 82 -2.61 9.11 -15.10
N ARG A 83 -3.46 8.26 -15.70
CA ARG A 83 -4.88 8.17 -15.34
C ARG A 83 -5.09 7.75 -13.88
N LYS A 84 -4.35 6.75 -13.41
CA LYS A 84 -4.44 6.25 -12.01
C LYS A 84 -3.96 7.26 -10.97
N SER A 85 -3.07 8.18 -11.34
CA SER A 85 -2.65 9.29 -10.47
C SER A 85 -3.65 10.45 -10.40
N GLY A 86 -4.82 10.34 -11.05
CA GLY A 86 -5.87 11.38 -11.01
C GLY A 86 -5.65 12.54 -11.99
N MET A 87 -4.79 12.36 -12.99
CA MET A 87 -4.51 13.37 -14.02
C MET A 87 -5.71 13.54 -14.97
N SER A 88 -5.96 14.77 -15.46
CA SER A 88 -7.08 15.03 -16.37
C SER A 88 -6.89 14.34 -17.72
N TYR A 89 -7.98 14.11 -18.45
CA TYR A 89 -7.94 13.42 -19.74
C TYR A 89 -7.02 14.13 -20.76
N GLU A 90 -7.11 15.46 -20.84
CA GLU A 90 -6.23 16.28 -21.69
C GLU A 90 -4.76 16.21 -21.28
N GLN A 91 -4.48 16.17 -19.97
CA GLN A 91 -3.12 16.08 -19.44
C GLN A 91 -2.48 14.71 -19.70
N ILE A 92 -3.26 13.63 -19.70
CA ILE A 92 -2.77 12.27 -19.96
C ILE A 92 -2.10 12.20 -21.33
N PHE A 93 -2.69 12.84 -22.34
CA PHE A 93 -2.25 12.77 -23.75
C PHE A 93 -1.36 13.93 -24.21
N ARG A 94 -1.04 14.91 -23.34
CA ARG A 94 -0.16 16.03 -23.68
C ARG A 94 1.30 15.56 -23.86
N ALA A 95 1.90 15.90 -25.00
CA ALA A 95 3.29 15.55 -25.36
C ALA A 95 4.31 16.04 -24.33
N SER A 96 4.08 17.21 -23.73
CA SER A 96 5.00 17.84 -22.77
C SER A 96 5.14 17.15 -21.41
N TYR A 97 4.46 16.02 -21.20
CA TYR A 97 4.66 15.15 -20.03
C TYR A 97 5.57 13.96 -20.33
N LEU A 98 6.17 13.90 -21.53
CA LEU A 98 7.26 12.98 -21.84
C LEU A 98 8.47 13.34 -20.97
N ARG A 99 9.12 12.31 -20.39
CA ARG A 99 10.28 12.48 -19.50
C ARG A 99 11.42 13.28 -20.15
N SER A 100 11.46 13.31 -21.49
CA SER A 100 12.40 14.05 -22.33
C SER A 100 12.19 15.57 -22.36
N GLU A 101 10.98 16.07 -22.07
CA GLU A 101 10.66 17.51 -22.08
C GLU A 101 10.61 18.11 -20.66
N ARG A 102 10.93 17.32 -19.63
CA ARG A 102 11.06 17.84 -18.27
C ARG A 102 12.17 18.89 -18.26
N ALA A 103 11.87 20.10 -17.78
CA ALA A 103 12.88 21.11 -17.48
C ALA A 103 14.02 20.44 -16.70
N ILE A 104 15.16 20.31 -17.35
CA ILE A 104 16.33 19.68 -16.75
C ILE A 104 16.89 20.77 -15.84
N ASN A 105 17.00 20.47 -14.54
CA ASN A 105 17.48 21.44 -13.55
C ASN A 105 18.97 21.68 -13.77
N GLU A 106 19.29 22.54 -14.73
CA GLU A 106 20.65 22.88 -15.15
C GLU A 106 21.44 23.44 -13.97
N ILE A 107 22.70 23.06 -13.90
CA ILE A 107 23.62 23.50 -12.84
C ILE A 107 24.97 23.82 -13.44
N THR A 108 25.48 25.01 -13.12
CA THR A 108 26.85 25.40 -13.43
C THR A 108 27.74 25.08 -12.25
N VAL A 109 28.83 24.37 -12.48
CA VAL A 109 29.85 24.04 -11.47
C VAL A 109 31.22 24.26 -12.09
N PHE A 110 32.07 25.05 -11.44
CA PHE A 110 33.41 25.40 -11.97
C PHE A 110 33.38 26.00 -13.39
N GLY A 111 32.35 26.79 -13.69
CA GLY A 111 32.17 27.42 -15.01
C GLY A 111 31.68 26.49 -16.13
N VAL A 112 31.45 25.21 -15.86
CA VAL A 112 30.88 24.26 -16.82
C VAL A 112 29.41 24.04 -16.51
N SER A 113 28.54 24.17 -17.52
CA SER A 113 27.11 23.90 -17.36
C SER A 113 26.77 22.44 -17.62
N TYR A 114 25.98 21.86 -16.72
CA TYR A 114 25.51 20.48 -16.79
C TYR A 114 23.99 20.44 -16.80
N PRO A 115 23.38 19.52 -17.58
CA PRO A 115 21.93 19.48 -17.72
C PRO A 115 21.22 19.18 -16.39
N ASN A 116 21.86 18.47 -15.47
CA ASN A 116 21.38 18.26 -14.11
C ASN A 116 22.50 17.90 -13.15
N LEU A 117 22.17 17.92 -11.86
CA LEU A 117 23.06 17.53 -10.77
C LEU A 117 23.69 16.14 -10.95
N GLU A 118 22.94 15.14 -11.42
CA GLU A 118 23.50 13.79 -11.62
C GLU A 118 24.52 13.75 -12.75
N ALA A 119 24.31 14.54 -13.82
CA ALA A 119 25.27 14.70 -14.89
C ALA A 119 26.55 15.41 -14.41
N ALA A 120 26.41 16.46 -13.59
CA ALA A 120 27.55 17.15 -12.98
C ALA A 120 28.35 16.22 -12.05
N VAL A 121 27.67 15.47 -11.17
CA VAL A 121 28.29 14.52 -10.24
C VAL A 121 29.05 13.44 -10.99
N ARG A 122 28.47 12.87 -12.04
CA ARG A 122 29.14 11.84 -12.86
C ARG A 122 30.36 12.36 -13.62
N ALA A 123 30.37 13.63 -14.00
CA ALA A 123 31.49 14.23 -14.74
C ALA A 123 32.63 14.68 -13.81
N ILE A 124 32.30 15.23 -12.65
CA ILE A 124 33.27 15.80 -11.69
C ILE A 124 33.80 14.75 -10.70
N ASP A 125 33.02 13.71 -10.42
CA ASP A 125 33.29 12.69 -9.40
C ASP A 125 33.63 13.29 -8.01
N PRO A 126 32.71 14.09 -7.42
CA PRO A 126 32.96 14.76 -6.15
C PRO A 126 33.00 13.78 -4.96
N PRO A 127 33.67 14.15 -3.84
CA PRO A 127 33.76 13.30 -2.65
C PRO A 127 32.41 13.07 -1.94
N ALA A 128 31.39 13.87 -2.24
CA ALA A 128 30.06 13.76 -1.66
C ALA A 128 29.05 13.19 -2.67
N THR A 129 28.07 12.44 -2.17
CA THR A 129 26.99 11.90 -3.02
C THR A 129 26.07 13.00 -3.57
N SER A 130 25.44 12.76 -4.72
CA SER A 130 24.48 13.70 -5.33
C SER A 130 23.38 14.16 -4.36
N THR A 131 22.92 13.25 -3.50
CA THR A 131 21.92 13.57 -2.44
C THR A 131 22.47 14.54 -1.40
N THR A 132 23.74 14.39 -1.01
CA THR A 132 24.39 15.25 -0.03
C THR A 132 24.62 16.65 -0.61
N ILE A 133 25.10 16.71 -1.84
CA ILE A 133 25.33 17.95 -2.59
C ILE A 133 24.01 18.70 -2.79
N ALA A 134 22.93 18.02 -3.21
CA ALA A 134 21.60 18.61 -3.35
C ALA A 134 21.11 19.27 -2.05
N ARG A 135 21.38 18.64 -0.90
CA ARG A 135 21.01 19.17 0.41
C ARG A 135 21.82 20.43 0.75
N TRP A 136 23.11 20.45 0.45
CA TRP A 136 23.96 21.63 0.67
C TRP A 136 23.54 22.81 -0.20
N LEU A 137 23.31 22.58 -1.50
CA LEU A 137 22.78 23.60 -2.43
C LEU A 137 21.46 24.19 -1.91
N LYS A 138 20.53 23.33 -1.47
CA LYS A 138 19.26 23.77 -0.86
C LYS A 138 19.45 24.60 0.42
N SER A 139 20.57 24.42 1.11
CA SER A 139 20.92 25.19 2.31
C SER A 139 21.61 26.52 1.97
N GLY A 140 21.74 26.86 0.69
CA GLY A 140 22.38 28.10 0.22
C GLY A 140 23.89 27.99 -0.05
N MET A 141 24.48 26.78 0.00
CA MET A 141 25.88 26.58 -0.35
C MET A 141 26.09 26.75 -1.86
N SER A 142 27.21 27.36 -2.27
CA SER A 142 27.53 27.50 -3.69
C SER A 142 27.82 26.13 -4.34
N PRO A 143 27.63 25.99 -5.66
CA PRO A 143 27.98 24.77 -6.37
C PRO A 143 29.45 24.36 -6.18
N GLU A 144 30.38 25.30 -6.25
CA GLU A 144 31.82 25.05 -6.10
C GLU A 144 32.15 24.50 -4.71
N GLU A 145 31.59 25.10 -3.66
CA GLU A 145 31.79 24.63 -2.29
C GLU A 145 31.14 23.26 -2.08
N ALA A 146 29.91 23.07 -2.60
CA ALA A 146 29.20 21.82 -2.43
C ALA A 146 29.89 20.63 -3.13
N PHE A 147 30.56 20.85 -4.27
CA PHE A 147 31.26 19.80 -5.01
C PHE A 147 32.69 19.53 -4.51
N THR A 148 33.33 20.46 -3.81
CA THR A 148 34.66 20.25 -3.20
C THR A 148 34.59 19.71 -1.76
N LYS A 149 33.48 19.96 -1.07
CA LYS A 149 33.33 19.61 0.34
C LYS A 149 33.33 18.10 0.56
N THR A 150 34.30 17.63 1.32
CA THR A 150 34.33 16.25 1.80
C THR A 150 33.23 16.06 2.85
N PRO A 151 32.30 15.10 2.67
CA PRO A 151 31.29 14.82 3.68
C PRO A 151 31.98 14.30 4.94
N SER A 152 31.44 14.60 6.12
CA SER A 152 31.95 13.99 7.36
C SER A 152 32.01 12.46 7.18
N PRO A 153 33.03 11.76 7.72
CA PRO A 153 33.32 10.33 7.47
C PRO A 153 32.23 9.35 7.95
N GLY A 154 31.03 9.84 8.22
CA GLY A 154 29.96 9.10 8.85
C GLY A 154 30.41 8.64 10.23
N TYR A 155 30.02 7.43 10.58
CA TYR A 155 30.43 6.84 11.85
C TYR A 155 31.74 6.05 11.75
N ALA A 156 32.37 5.95 10.57
CA ALA A 156 33.56 5.13 10.37
C ALA A 156 34.70 5.52 11.33
N ASP A 157 34.88 6.84 11.53
CA ASP A 157 35.86 7.42 12.45
C ASP A 157 35.21 8.08 13.67
N GLY A 158 34.12 7.48 14.16
CA GLY A 158 33.42 7.96 15.34
C GLY A 158 34.29 7.99 16.58
N VAL A 159 34.21 9.07 17.36
CA VAL A 159 35.00 9.27 18.58
C VAL A 159 34.07 9.37 19.79
N VAL A 160 34.41 8.63 20.85
CA VAL A 160 33.89 8.86 22.20
C VAL A 160 34.90 9.74 22.93
N TYR A 161 34.43 10.82 23.52
CA TYR A 161 35.27 11.82 24.18
C TYR A 161 34.82 12.09 25.61
N LEU A 162 35.79 12.48 26.44
CA LEU A 162 35.59 12.96 27.80
C LEU A 162 35.89 14.46 27.85
N ILE A 163 35.01 15.23 28.47
CA ILE A 163 35.29 16.59 28.92
C ILE A 163 35.39 16.57 30.44
N GLU A 164 36.49 17.08 30.96
CA GLU A 164 36.81 17.10 32.38
C GLU A 164 36.97 18.55 32.86
N HIS A 165 36.23 18.94 33.89
CA HIS A 165 36.42 20.21 34.57
C HIS A 165 37.55 20.06 35.59
N LYS A 166 38.72 20.64 35.30
CA LYS A 166 39.95 20.39 36.08
C LYS A 166 39.80 20.71 37.58
N PRO A 167 39.17 21.83 37.99
CA PRO A 167 39.08 22.17 39.41
C PRO A 167 38.19 21.24 40.24
N SER A 168 37.08 20.75 39.66
CA SER A 168 36.12 19.93 40.42
C SER A 168 36.20 18.43 40.13
N GLY A 169 36.99 18.00 39.14
CA GLY A 169 37.08 16.61 38.69
C GLY A 169 35.80 16.06 38.04
N LYS A 170 34.77 16.90 37.85
CA LYS A 170 33.49 16.48 37.24
C LYS A 170 33.68 16.25 35.75
N LYS A 171 33.01 15.23 35.24
CA LYS A 171 33.22 14.72 33.88
C LYS A 171 31.94 14.72 33.07
N TYR A 172 32.11 14.77 31.75
CA TYR A 172 31.08 14.62 30.74
C TYR A 172 31.58 13.67 29.66
N VAL A 173 30.77 12.68 29.28
CA VAL A 173 31.03 11.79 28.15
C VAL A 173 30.09 12.15 27.01
N GLY A 174 30.61 12.18 25.79
CA GLY A 174 29.80 12.34 24.58
C GLY A 174 30.42 11.66 23.37
N ILE A 175 29.67 11.62 22.28
CA ILE A 175 30.13 11.08 20.99
C ILE A 175 30.14 12.13 19.88
N THR A 176 31.07 11.98 18.94
CA THR A 176 31.20 12.86 17.78
C THR A 176 31.68 12.09 16.55
N ILE A 177 31.32 12.59 15.37
CA ILE A 177 31.83 12.14 14.06
C ILE A 177 32.64 13.22 13.35
N VAL A 178 32.84 14.35 14.02
CA VAL A 178 33.73 15.45 13.61
C VAL A 178 34.91 15.51 14.57
N THR A 179 35.92 16.32 14.23
CA THR A 179 37.13 16.49 15.06
C THR A 179 36.78 16.94 16.49
N LEU A 180 37.64 16.60 17.46
CA LEU A 180 37.44 17.02 18.86
C LEU A 180 37.40 18.54 19.01
N ASN A 181 38.24 19.25 18.25
CA ASN A 181 38.30 20.71 18.29
C ASN A 181 36.99 21.34 17.79
N GLU A 182 36.45 20.90 16.65
CA GLU A 182 35.15 21.36 16.16
C GLU A 182 34.02 21.01 17.15
N ARG A 183 34.08 19.81 17.74
CA ARG A 183 33.08 19.39 18.72
C ARG A 183 33.10 20.27 19.96
N TRP A 184 34.29 20.62 20.45
CA TRP A 184 34.50 21.50 21.59
C TRP A 184 34.00 22.92 21.31
N GLN A 185 34.36 23.50 20.15
CA GLN A 185 33.84 24.81 19.72
C GLN A 185 32.31 24.84 19.72
N ARG A 186 31.65 23.81 19.18
CA ARG A 186 30.18 23.69 19.21
C ARG A 186 29.61 23.61 20.62
N HIS A 187 30.31 23.01 21.58
CA HIS A 187 29.87 23.01 22.98
C HIS A 187 29.95 24.42 23.59
N CYS A 188 31.04 25.15 23.32
CA CYS A 188 31.20 26.54 23.76
C CYS A 188 30.12 27.45 23.16
N GLU A 189 29.87 27.37 21.85
CA GLU A 189 28.81 28.13 21.18
C GLU A 189 27.41 27.79 21.71
N GLN A 190 27.14 26.53 22.04
CA GLN A 190 25.86 26.15 22.64
C GLN A 190 25.72 26.70 24.06
N ALA A 191 26.82 26.77 24.82
CA ALA A 191 26.83 27.33 26.16
C ALA A 191 26.58 28.84 26.19
N THR A 192 26.77 29.58 25.08
CA THR A 192 26.48 31.02 25.00
C THR A 192 25.04 31.33 24.55
N ARG A 193 24.28 30.36 24.02
CA ARG A 193 22.88 30.57 23.59
C ARG A 193 21.93 30.81 24.76
N GLY A 194 20.87 31.60 24.59
CA GLY A 194 19.96 31.98 25.69
C GLY A 194 19.31 30.83 26.49
N THR A 195 19.24 29.62 25.95
CA THR A 195 18.60 28.46 26.60
C THR A 195 19.60 27.40 27.07
N ILE A 196 19.48 26.97 28.33
CA ILE A 196 20.25 25.86 28.92
C ILE A 196 19.27 24.73 29.28
N LYS A 197 19.65 23.48 28.99
CA LYS A 197 18.78 22.31 29.23
C LYS A 197 18.58 21.97 30.70
N ALA A 198 19.61 22.11 31.53
CA ALA A 198 19.56 21.86 32.96
C ALA A 198 20.66 22.65 33.69
N PRO A 199 20.43 23.07 34.95
CA PRO A 199 21.38 23.90 35.71
C PRO A 199 22.71 23.18 36.00
N ASN A 200 22.70 21.85 36.12
CA ASN A 200 23.90 21.04 36.37
C ASN A 200 24.50 20.43 35.08
N SER A 201 24.08 20.91 33.91
CA SER A 201 24.59 20.42 32.63
C SER A 201 25.98 20.96 32.29
N LEU A 202 26.66 20.30 31.34
CA LEU A 202 27.94 20.77 30.82
C LEU A 202 27.88 22.22 30.33
N HIS A 203 26.83 22.61 29.60
CA HIS A 203 26.69 23.97 29.06
C HIS A 203 26.53 25.02 30.16
N ALA A 204 25.81 24.69 31.23
CA ALA A 204 25.69 25.54 32.40
C ALA A 204 27.04 25.71 33.10
N ALA A 205 27.81 24.63 33.22
CA ALA A 205 29.14 24.64 33.82
C ALA A 205 30.13 25.47 32.98
N ILE A 206 30.14 25.31 31.65
CA ILE A 206 30.98 26.11 30.74
C ILE A 206 30.65 27.61 30.91
N ARG A 207 29.36 27.97 30.98
CA ARG A 207 28.95 29.37 31.19
C ARG A 207 29.40 29.92 32.55
N LYS A 208 29.34 29.08 33.58
CA LYS A 208 29.67 29.49 34.97
C LYS A 208 31.17 29.61 35.21
N TYR A 209 31.96 28.67 34.70
CA TYR A 209 33.37 28.53 35.04
C TYR A 209 34.33 28.99 33.95
N GLY A 210 33.84 29.16 32.71
CA GLY A 210 34.68 29.50 31.56
C GLY A 210 35.23 28.24 30.85
N PRO A 211 35.34 28.26 29.51
CA PRO A 211 35.78 27.10 28.73
C PRO A 211 37.23 26.68 29.01
N GLU A 212 38.09 27.59 29.44
CA GLU A 212 39.51 27.35 29.74
C GLU A 212 39.75 26.38 30.91
N GLN A 213 38.76 26.21 31.78
CA GLN A 213 38.83 25.28 32.92
C GLN A 213 38.51 23.83 32.55
N PHE A 214 38.19 23.57 31.29
CA PHE A 214 37.82 22.26 30.78
C PHE A 214 38.87 21.67 29.86
N GLN A 215 39.05 20.36 29.92
CA GLN A 215 39.89 19.60 29.00
C GLN A 215 39.05 18.56 28.27
N ILE A 216 39.12 18.56 26.94
CA ILE A 216 38.53 17.51 26.09
C ILE A 216 39.60 16.50 25.67
N LYS A 217 39.30 15.20 25.77
CA LYS A 217 40.18 14.11 25.32
C LYS A 217 39.38 12.99 24.68
N LYS A 218 39.96 12.34 23.68
CA LYS A 218 39.45 11.07 23.14
C LYS A 218 39.65 9.98 24.19
N ILE A 219 38.62 9.17 24.41
CA ILE A 219 38.68 8.01 25.32
C ILE A 219 38.36 6.69 24.61
N ASP A 220 37.68 6.73 23.47
CA ASP A 220 37.34 5.54 22.68
C ASP A 220 37.01 5.91 21.23
N ASN A 221 36.80 4.89 20.39
CA ASN A 221 36.29 5.06 19.03
C ASN A 221 35.30 3.96 18.63
N GLY A 222 34.46 4.26 17.65
CA GLY A 222 33.50 3.33 17.12
C GLY A 222 33.22 3.61 15.65
N THR A 223 32.86 2.56 14.91
CA THR A 223 32.66 2.61 13.45
C THR A 223 31.19 2.74 13.04
N THR A 224 30.26 2.66 14.00
CA THR A 224 28.82 2.69 13.76
C THR A 224 28.10 3.56 14.80
N LYS A 225 26.93 4.10 14.43
CA LYS A 225 26.09 4.89 15.34
C LYS A 225 25.71 4.13 16.61
N GLY A 226 25.21 2.91 16.44
CA GLY A 226 24.79 2.07 17.57
C GLY A 226 25.97 1.72 18.47
N GLY A 227 27.12 1.36 17.90
CA GLY A 227 28.33 1.08 18.67
C GLY A 227 28.80 2.28 19.47
N LEU A 228 28.82 3.49 18.88
CA LEU A 228 29.14 4.71 19.63
C LEU A 228 28.14 5.01 20.74
N GLU A 229 26.83 4.85 20.49
CA GLU A 229 25.80 5.03 21.51
C GLU A 229 25.97 4.02 22.66
N ASP A 230 26.36 2.78 22.38
CA ASP A 230 26.60 1.75 23.39
C ASP A 230 27.87 2.07 24.22
N LEU A 231 28.94 2.50 23.57
CA LEU A 231 30.17 2.97 24.22
C LEU A 231 29.92 4.23 25.07
N GLU A 232 29.09 5.16 24.60
CA GLU A 232 28.68 6.35 25.37
C GLU A 232 28.04 5.93 26.70
N ARG A 233 27.07 5.01 26.65
CA ARG A 233 26.40 4.50 27.87
C ARG A 233 27.38 3.78 28.80
N TYR A 234 28.27 2.96 28.24
CA TYR A 234 29.30 2.27 29.01
C TYR A 234 30.21 3.27 29.74
N TRP A 235 30.73 4.28 29.05
CA TRP A 235 31.64 5.26 29.65
C TRP A 235 30.95 6.22 30.63
N ILE A 236 29.69 6.60 30.38
CA ILE A 236 28.88 7.38 31.33
C ILE A 236 28.76 6.63 32.66
N SER A 237 28.42 5.33 32.60
CA SER A 237 28.30 4.48 33.79
C SER A 237 29.65 4.26 34.46
N LYS A 238 30.69 3.90 33.69
CA LYS A 238 32.03 3.58 34.20
C LYS A 238 32.70 4.77 34.91
N LEU A 239 32.45 5.99 34.45
CA LEU A 239 33.08 7.20 34.99
C LEU A 239 32.13 8.00 35.91
N ASN A 240 30.94 7.47 36.20
CA ASN A 240 29.89 8.12 36.98
C ASN A 240 29.65 9.59 36.57
N THR A 241 29.40 9.83 35.28
CA THR A 241 29.31 11.21 34.76
C THR A 241 27.90 11.79 34.79
N LEU A 242 26.93 11.09 35.37
CA LEU A 242 25.55 11.56 35.48
C LEU A 242 25.43 12.71 36.49
N THR A 243 24.54 13.66 36.25
CA THR A 243 24.21 14.68 37.26
C THR A 243 23.60 13.99 38.50
N PRO A 244 24.01 14.34 39.73
CA PRO A 244 24.79 15.53 40.11
C PRO A 244 26.33 15.35 40.13
N ASP A 245 26.83 14.13 40.03
CA ASP A 245 28.26 13.80 40.19
C ASP A 245 29.10 14.20 38.96
N GLY A 246 28.49 14.19 37.78
CA GLY A 246 29.05 14.74 36.55
C GLY A 246 28.08 15.66 35.82
N PHE A 247 28.26 15.79 34.51
CA PHE A 247 27.53 16.74 33.67
C PHE A 247 26.57 16.10 32.65
N ASN A 248 26.54 14.76 32.53
CA ASN A 248 25.58 14.05 31.69
C ASN A 248 24.18 14.08 32.33
N ILE A 249 23.19 14.62 31.61
CA ILE A 249 21.81 14.72 32.12
C ILE A 249 21.07 13.37 32.01
N SER A 250 21.43 12.55 31.02
CA SER A 250 20.84 11.22 30.82
C SER A 250 21.95 10.19 30.64
N ALA A 251 21.60 8.91 30.86
CA ALA A 251 22.52 7.77 30.76
C ALA A 251 22.99 7.45 29.32
N GLY A 252 22.73 8.34 28.36
CA GLY A 252 23.00 8.19 26.93
C GLY A 252 21.77 7.82 26.09
N GLY A 253 21.95 7.73 24.77
CA GLY A 253 20.92 7.22 23.83
C GLY A 253 20.13 8.27 23.03
N CYS A 254 20.54 9.55 23.05
CA CYS A 254 19.85 10.63 22.32
C CYS A 254 20.83 11.55 21.58
N SER A 255 21.63 11.00 20.64
CA SER A 255 22.28 11.83 19.62
C SER A 255 21.26 12.24 18.56
N GLY A 256 20.51 13.30 18.86
CA GLY A 256 19.43 13.85 18.03
C GLY A 256 18.05 13.59 18.63
N GLY A 257 17.36 14.66 19.01
CA GLY A 257 16.07 14.64 19.71
C GLY A 257 14.97 13.86 19.00
N SER A 258 14.80 12.61 19.41
CA SER A 258 13.47 11.99 19.49
C SER A 258 13.53 11.06 20.68
N ASN A 259 12.78 11.37 21.75
CA ASN A 259 12.36 10.32 22.67
C ASN A 259 11.83 9.19 21.80
N GLY A 260 12.45 8.00 21.88
CA GLY A 260 12.01 6.87 21.08
C GLY A 260 10.51 6.73 21.28
N LYS A 261 9.73 6.76 20.19
CA LYS A 261 8.29 6.55 20.31
C LYS A 261 8.09 5.21 21.01
N SER A 262 7.35 5.22 22.11
CA SER A 262 6.98 4.00 22.79
C SER A 262 6.09 3.18 21.85
N ILE A 263 6.21 1.86 21.93
CA ILE A 263 5.42 0.95 21.11
C ILE A 263 4.97 -0.24 21.94
N THR A 264 3.71 -0.61 21.80
CA THR A 264 3.18 -1.82 22.40
C THR A 264 3.20 -2.96 21.38
N ILE A 265 3.84 -4.08 21.71
CA ILE A 265 3.88 -5.30 20.89
C ILE A 265 3.53 -6.47 21.79
N ASP A 266 2.57 -7.30 21.38
CA ASP A 266 2.09 -8.45 22.18
C ASP A 266 1.67 -8.07 23.61
N GLY A 267 1.11 -6.86 23.79
CA GLY A 267 0.72 -6.32 25.11
C GLY A 267 1.85 -5.76 25.96
N ILE A 268 3.10 -5.84 25.49
CA ILE A 268 4.29 -5.32 26.21
C ILE A 268 4.63 -3.92 25.68
N ASN A 269 4.75 -2.93 26.57
CA ASN A 269 5.15 -1.57 26.21
C ASN A 269 6.68 -1.45 26.17
N PHE A 270 7.22 -1.11 25.01
CA PHE A 270 8.65 -0.87 24.79
C PHE A 270 8.93 0.63 24.72
N PRO A 271 9.98 1.13 25.41
CA PRO A 271 10.31 2.55 25.43
C PRO A 271 10.93 3.05 24.12
N SER A 272 11.18 2.16 23.14
CA SER A 272 11.57 2.57 21.79
C SER A 272 11.18 1.54 20.73
N HIS A 273 10.98 2.00 19.50
CA HIS A 273 10.82 1.13 18.32
C HIS A 273 11.99 0.16 18.12
N ARG A 274 13.21 0.50 18.58
CA ARG A 274 14.37 -0.40 18.48
C ARG A 274 14.18 -1.63 19.36
N LEU A 275 13.85 -1.42 20.63
CA LEU A 275 13.63 -2.51 21.59
C LEU A 275 12.43 -3.37 21.18
N GLY A 276 11.35 -2.73 20.69
CA GLY A 276 10.23 -3.46 20.10
C GLY A 276 10.64 -4.31 18.89
N ALA A 277 11.52 -3.79 18.02
CA ALA A 277 12.01 -4.54 16.86
C ALA A 277 12.91 -5.72 17.26
N GLU A 278 13.75 -5.58 18.28
CA GLU A 278 14.59 -6.66 18.81
C GLU A 278 13.73 -7.78 19.41
N TYR A 279 12.72 -7.41 20.21
CA TYR A 279 11.73 -8.36 20.72
C TYR A 279 11.04 -9.12 19.59
N LEU A 280 10.51 -8.40 18.59
CA LEU A 280 9.80 -8.97 17.46
C LEU A 280 10.68 -9.87 16.59
N ALA A 281 11.94 -9.47 16.36
CA ALA A 281 12.94 -10.26 15.64
C ALA A 281 13.19 -11.60 16.32
N ARG A 282 13.38 -11.59 17.65
CA ARG A 282 13.62 -12.79 18.45
C ARG A 282 12.39 -13.70 18.52
N THR A 283 11.22 -13.16 18.86
CA THR A 283 10.00 -13.97 19.03
C THR A 283 9.47 -14.52 17.72
N ARG A 284 9.58 -13.76 16.62
CA ARG A 284 9.08 -14.20 15.30
C ARG A 284 10.16 -14.80 14.40
N LYS A 285 11.40 -14.95 14.89
CA LYS A 285 12.55 -15.50 14.15
C LYS A 285 12.75 -14.82 12.79
N ILE A 286 12.72 -13.49 12.77
CA ILE A 286 12.95 -12.65 11.57
C ILE A 286 14.15 -11.73 11.79
N SER A 287 14.73 -11.18 10.72
CA SER A 287 15.81 -10.20 10.86
C SER A 287 15.34 -8.90 11.53
N ILE A 288 16.24 -8.22 12.24
CA ILE A 288 15.96 -6.91 12.87
C ILE A 288 15.46 -5.89 11.85
N ALA A 289 16.02 -5.88 10.63
CA ALA A 289 15.55 -5.01 9.55
C ALA A 289 14.10 -5.31 9.16
N ALA A 290 13.74 -6.59 9.07
CA ALA A 290 12.40 -7.04 8.74
C ALA A 290 11.38 -6.74 9.87
N ALA A 291 11.82 -6.79 11.13
CA ALA A 291 11.03 -6.37 12.29
C ALA A 291 10.78 -4.85 12.30
N LYS A 292 11.82 -4.03 12.06
CA LYS A 292 11.71 -2.56 11.94
C LYS A 292 10.74 -2.15 10.83
N ALA A 293 10.82 -2.80 9.66
CA ALA A 293 9.91 -2.53 8.55
C ALA A 293 8.45 -2.86 8.90
N ARG A 294 8.21 -4.00 9.58
CA ARG A 294 6.87 -4.41 10.03
C ARG A 294 6.27 -3.42 11.01
N ILE A 295 7.03 -3.03 12.03
CA ILE A 295 6.63 -1.99 13.00
C ILE A 295 6.26 -0.69 12.28
N ARG A 296 7.09 -0.23 11.33
CA ARG A 296 6.82 0.99 10.55
C ARG A 296 5.53 0.90 9.72
N THR A 297 5.19 -0.29 9.22
CA THR A 297 4.01 -0.53 8.37
C THR A 297 2.76 -0.97 9.15
N GLY A 298 2.84 -1.10 10.47
CA GLY A 298 1.73 -1.62 11.30
C GLY A 298 1.41 -3.10 11.09
N ARG A 299 2.26 -3.86 10.38
CA ARG A 299 2.07 -5.29 10.07
C ARG A 299 2.83 -6.16 11.05
N ILE A 300 2.48 -6.07 12.32
CA ILE A 300 3.15 -6.77 13.42
C ILE A 300 2.88 -8.28 13.34
N ASP A 301 1.68 -8.68 12.90
CA ASP A 301 1.31 -10.08 12.74
C ASP A 301 2.07 -10.75 11.60
N VAL A 302 2.88 -11.73 11.98
CA VAL A 302 3.55 -12.62 11.03
C VAL A 302 2.58 -13.74 10.69
N LYS A 303 1.65 -13.50 9.76
CA LYS A 303 1.16 -14.62 8.95
C LYS A 303 2.28 -14.96 7.97
N THR A 304 3.08 -15.96 8.30
CA THR A 304 4.04 -16.51 7.35
C THR A 304 3.27 -16.87 6.08
N PRO A 305 3.60 -16.27 4.91
CA PRO A 305 2.96 -16.69 3.68
C PRO A 305 3.22 -18.19 3.50
N PRO A 306 2.21 -18.99 3.14
CA PRO A 306 2.38 -20.42 2.95
C PRO A 306 3.46 -20.67 1.90
N LYS A 307 4.29 -21.71 2.08
CA LYS A 307 5.34 -22.04 1.10
C LYS A 307 4.72 -22.28 -0.28
N PRO A 308 5.48 -22.10 -1.39
CA PRO A 308 5.00 -22.42 -2.72
C PRO A 308 4.43 -23.84 -2.76
N GLY A 309 3.12 -23.98 -3.04
CA GLY A 309 2.40 -25.27 -3.05
C GLY A 309 1.55 -25.56 -1.81
N GLU A 310 1.84 -24.95 -0.65
CA GLU A 310 1.09 -25.14 0.60
C GLU A 310 -0.10 -24.15 0.75
N GLY A 311 -0.24 -23.22 -0.19
CA GLY A 311 -1.30 -22.22 -0.18
C GLY A 311 -2.68 -22.82 -0.46
N LEU A 312 -3.51 -22.94 0.58
CA LEU A 312 -4.88 -23.46 0.46
C LEU A 312 -5.77 -22.61 -0.47
N CYS A 313 -5.40 -21.36 -0.74
CA CYS A 313 -6.16 -20.43 -1.58
C CYS A 313 -6.37 -20.90 -3.03
N LYS A 314 -5.52 -21.81 -3.53
CA LYS A 314 -5.65 -22.37 -4.88
C LYS A 314 -6.47 -23.67 -4.92
N THR A 315 -6.78 -24.26 -3.77
CA THR A 315 -7.49 -25.54 -3.68
C THR A 315 -8.94 -25.43 -4.16
N PRO A 316 -9.53 -26.51 -4.70
CA PRO A 316 -10.94 -26.55 -5.07
C PRO A 316 -11.88 -26.21 -3.90
N ALA A 317 -11.61 -26.71 -2.69
CA ALA A 317 -12.39 -26.42 -1.49
C ALA A 317 -12.39 -24.92 -1.16
N TYR A 318 -11.23 -24.27 -1.14
CA TYR A 318 -11.15 -22.83 -0.86
C TYR A 318 -11.87 -21.99 -1.91
N LYS A 319 -11.73 -22.34 -3.20
CA LYS A 319 -12.46 -21.65 -4.27
C LYS A 319 -13.97 -21.85 -4.17
N ALA A 320 -14.44 -22.98 -3.64
CA ALA A 320 -15.87 -23.19 -3.42
C ALA A 320 -16.36 -22.38 -2.22
N TRP A 321 -15.66 -22.45 -1.08
CA TRP A 321 -15.95 -21.66 0.12
C TRP A 321 -15.97 -20.15 -0.16
N SER A 322 -14.94 -19.63 -0.83
CA SER A 322 -14.85 -18.21 -1.16
C SER A 322 -16.01 -17.74 -2.06
N ARG A 323 -16.45 -18.57 -3.02
CA ARG A 323 -17.62 -18.25 -3.86
C ARG A 323 -18.93 -18.30 -3.08
N LEU A 324 -19.04 -19.19 -2.11
CA LEU A 324 -20.19 -19.30 -1.21
C LEU A 324 -20.28 -18.04 -0.34
N VAL A 325 -19.20 -17.68 0.36
CA VAL A 325 -19.12 -16.47 1.19
C VAL A 325 -19.41 -15.21 0.36
N HIS A 326 -18.82 -15.09 -0.83
CA HIS A 326 -19.12 -13.97 -1.73
C HIS A 326 -20.59 -13.96 -2.18
N GLY A 327 -21.18 -15.13 -2.40
CA GLY A 327 -22.60 -15.26 -2.75
C GLY A 327 -23.53 -14.77 -1.65
N LEU A 328 -23.17 -14.94 -0.39
CA LEU A 328 -23.94 -14.50 0.79
C LEU A 328 -23.75 -13.01 1.10
N LEU A 329 -22.53 -12.47 0.97
CA LEU A 329 -22.21 -11.10 1.37
C LEU A 329 -22.45 -10.05 0.29
N ASN A 330 -22.66 -10.45 -0.97
CA ASN A 330 -22.80 -9.53 -2.10
C ASN A 330 -24.19 -9.60 -2.72
N PRO A 331 -25.10 -8.65 -2.40
CA PRO A 331 -26.44 -8.57 -2.98
C PRO A 331 -26.48 -8.48 -4.52
N ASN A 332 -25.40 -8.00 -5.14
CA ASN A 332 -25.31 -7.89 -6.61
C ASN A 332 -24.85 -9.20 -7.29
N SER A 333 -24.56 -10.24 -6.51
CA SER A 333 -24.19 -11.55 -7.04
C SER A 333 -25.40 -12.26 -7.65
N LYS A 334 -25.25 -12.85 -8.83
CA LYS A 334 -26.26 -13.75 -9.44
C LYS A 334 -26.60 -14.98 -8.56
N ARG A 335 -25.79 -15.23 -7.53
CA ARG A 335 -25.92 -16.35 -6.58
C ARG A 335 -26.43 -15.91 -5.21
N TYR A 336 -26.67 -14.61 -5.03
CA TYR A 336 -27.26 -14.10 -3.80
C TYR A 336 -28.68 -14.65 -3.66
N THR A 337 -29.02 -15.11 -2.47
CA THR A 337 -30.38 -15.50 -2.12
C THR A 337 -30.65 -14.92 -0.76
N GLU A 338 -31.69 -14.11 -0.69
CA GLU A 338 -32.16 -13.50 0.54
C GLU A 338 -32.54 -14.61 1.55
N ASP A 339 -32.24 -14.39 2.83
CA ASP A 339 -32.58 -15.28 3.96
C ASP A 339 -31.89 -16.64 4.04
N ILE A 340 -30.91 -16.94 3.17
CA ILE A 340 -30.14 -18.19 3.25
C ILE A 340 -28.94 -18.04 4.18
N GLN A 341 -28.95 -18.78 5.29
CA GLN A 341 -27.87 -18.78 6.29
C GLN A 341 -26.78 -19.81 5.99
N MET A 342 -25.60 -19.60 6.57
CA MET A 342 -24.49 -20.56 6.58
C MET A 342 -24.21 -20.96 8.02
N HIS A 343 -23.80 -22.22 8.24
CA HIS A 343 -23.33 -22.69 9.54
C HIS A 343 -22.26 -21.76 10.13
N ASP A 344 -22.43 -21.33 11.37
CA ASP A 344 -21.59 -20.29 11.99
C ASP A 344 -20.10 -20.65 12.01
N SER A 345 -19.77 -21.93 12.21
CA SER A 345 -18.37 -22.36 12.23
C SER A 345 -17.68 -22.21 10.86
N TRP A 346 -18.45 -22.20 9.77
CA TRP A 346 -17.95 -22.17 8.39
C TRP A 346 -17.60 -20.77 7.89
N TRP A 347 -17.79 -19.72 8.69
CA TRP A 347 -17.12 -18.44 8.46
C TRP A 347 -15.60 -18.57 8.57
N SER A 348 -15.10 -19.64 9.22
CA SER A 348 -13.72 -20.08 9.15
C SER A 348 -13.54 -21.15 8.07
N PHE A 349 -12.67 -20.88 7.09
CA PHE A 349 -12.33 -21.87 6.06
C PHE A 349 -11.76 -23.16 6.64
N SER A 350 -11.05 -23.11 7.77
CA SER A 350 -10.47 -24.30 8.40
C SER A 350 -11.55 -25.29 8.86
N ASN A 351 -12.61 -24.81 9.53
CA ASN A 351 -13.74 -25.64 9.95
C ASN A 351 -14.52 -26.17 8.73
N PHE A 352 -14.75 -25.31 7.73
CA PHE A 352 -15.37 -25.73 6.47
C PHE A 352 -14.58 -26.87 5.80
N LEU A 353 -13.25 -26.78 5.78
CA LEU A 353 -12.38 -27.80 5.20
C LEU A 353 -12.36 -29.09 6.03
N THR A 354 -12.39 -29.00 7.36
CA THR A 354 -12.49 -30.16 8.24
C THR A 354 -13.78 -30.94 7.99
N ASP A 355 -14.91 -30.24 7.87
CA ASP A 355 -16.22 -30.89 7.74
C ASP A 355 -16.48 -31.45 6.34
N LEU A 356 -16.06 -30.76 5.28
CA LEU A 356 -16.37 -31.13 3.88
C LEU A 356 -15.19 -31.70 3.08
N GLY A 357 -13.97 -31.50 3.55
CA GLY A 357 -12.76 -31.95 2.85
C GLY A 357 -12.56 -31.33 1.46
N GLN A 358 -11.60 -31.87 0.73
CA GLN A 358 -11.42 -31.61 -0.70
C GLN A 358 -12.38 -32.49 -1.52
N PRO A 359 -12.78 -32.07 -2.73
CA PRO A 359 -13.50 -32.97 -3.62
C PRO A 359 -12.65 -34.22 -3.90
N SER A 360 -13.30 -35.39 -3.86
CA SER A 360 -12.64 -36.67 -4.13
C SER A 360 -12.16 -36.80 -5.57
N GLN A 361 -12.75 -36.06 -6.51
CA GLN A 361 -12.36 -36.05 -7.92
C GLN A 361 -12.27 -34.63 -8.52
N PRO A 362 -11.33 -34.39 -9.46
CA PRO A 362 -11.28 -33.15 -10.22
C PRO A 362 -12.59 -32.86 -10.96
N GLY A 363 -13.03 -31.60 -10.94
CA GLY A 363 -14.22 -31.15 -11.66
C GLY A 363 -15.55 -31.30 -10.91
N MET A 364 -15.55 -31.91 -9.71
CA MET A 364 -16.69 -31.85 -8.80
C MET A 364 -16.99 -30.42 -8.35
N ALA A 365 -18.27 -30.13 -8.16
CA ALA A 365 -18.77 -28.85 -7.68
C ALA A 365 -19.51 -29.04 -6.35
N LEU A 366 -19.25 -28.14 -5.41
CA LEU A 366 -20.00 -28.07 -4.16
C LEU A 366 -21.45 -27.70 -4.49
N SER A 367 -22.38 -28.56 -4.08
CA SER A 367 -23.79 -28.45 -4.44
C SER A 367 -24.67 -28.72 -3.23
N ARG A 368 -25.78 -27.99 -3.12
CA ARG A 368 -26.77 -28.18 -2.06
C ARG A 368 -27.64 -29.40 -2.34
N ILE A 369 -27.95 -30.15 -1.30
CA ILE A 369 -28.87 -31.29 -1.35
C ILE A 369 -30.30 -30.79 -1.38
N ASP A 370 -30.64 -29.76 -0.60
CA ASP A 370 -31.93 -29.06 -0.59
C ASP A 370 -31.70 -27.55 -0.77
N LYS A 371 -32.37 -26.97 -1.77
CA LYS A 371 -32.25 -25.54 -2.10
C LYS A 371 -33.05 -24.62 -1.18
N THR A 372 -34.02 -25.18 -0.44
CA THR A 372 -34.81 -24.44 0.54
C THR A 372 -34.05 -24.22 1.84
N GLN A 373 -33.04 -25.05 2.09
CA GLN A 373 -32.20 -24.99 3.29
C GLN A 373 -30.88 -24.21 3.05
N GLY A 374 -30.33 -23.74 4.18
CA GLY A 374 -29.05 -23.04 4.26
C GLY A 374 -27.82 -23.90 3.97
N PHE A 375 -26.65 -23.30 4.10
CA PHE A 375 -25.37 -23.95 3.90
C PHE A 375 -24.89 -24.61 5.19
N PHE A 376 -25.27 -25.87 5.39
CA PHE A 376 -24.96 -26.67 6.58
C PHE A 376 -24.25 -27.99 6.21
N PRO A 377 -23.53 -28.63 7.15
CA PRO A 377 -22.80 -29.89 6.91
C PRO A 377 -23.64 -31.00 6.29
N ASN A 378 -24.89 -31.14 6.71
CA ASN A 378 -25.83 -32.16 6.22
C ASN A 378 -26.54 -31.79 4.90
N ASN A 379 -26.41 -30.54 4.43
CA ASN A 379 -27.12 -30.03 3.26
C ASN A 379 -26.19 -29.71 2.07
N LEU A 380 -24.89 -29.99 2.19
CA LEU A 380 -23.90 -29.74 1.15
C LEU A 380 -23.02 -30.95 0.93
N ARG A 381 -22.71 -31.21 -0.33
CA ARG A 381 -21.72 -32.22 -0.70
C ARG A 381 -21.06 -31.92 -2.04
N TRP A 382 -19.91 -32.54 -2.26
CA TRP A 382 -19.25 -32.54 -3.56
C TRP A 382 -20.03 -33.44 -4.53
N MET A 383 -20.45 -32.89 -5.67
CA MET A 383 -21.17 -33.64 -6.70
C MET A 383 -20.57 -33.38 -8.07
N THR A 384 -20.70 -34.35 -8.97
CA THR A 384 -20.47 -34.10 -10.40
C THR A 384 -21.56 -33.18 -10.96
N LYS A 385 -21.31 -32.56 -12.11
CA LYS A 385 -22.33 -31.75 -12.80
C LYS A 385 -23.59 -32.58 -13.12
N SER A 386 -23.39 -33.84 -13.51
CA SER A 386 -24.47 -34.77 -13.85
C SER A 386 -25.34 -35.09 -12.63
N ASP A 387 -24.73 -35.40 -11.49
CA ASP A 387 -25.47 -35.73 -10.26
C ASP A 387 -26.21 -34.51 -9.70
N SER A 388 -25.55 -33.34 -9.72
CA SER A 388 -26.19 -32.07 -9.35
C SER A 388 -27.40 -31.78 -10.25
N SER A 389 -27.29 -32.03 -11.56
CA SER A 389 -28.39 -31.86 -12.51
C SER A 389 -29.53 -32.84 -12.27
N ARG A 390 -29.25 -34.11 -11.96
CA ARG A 390 -30.26 -35.12 -11.64
C ARG A 390 -31.04 -34.75 -10.39
N LEU A 391 -30.34 -34.40 -9.32
CA LEU A 391 -30.94 -33.98 -8.05
C LEU A 391 -31.82 -32.73 -8.24
N ASN A 392 -31.36 -31.77 -9.04
CA ASN A 392 -32.16 -30.60 -9.41
C ASN A 392 -33.45 -30.99 -10.18
N ALA A 393 -33.34 -31.92 -11.13
CA ALA A 393 -34.49 -32.37 -11.91
C ALA A 393 -35.50 -33.14 -11.04
N GLU A 394 -35.03 -33.97 -10.11
CA GLU A 394 -35.86 -34.69 -9.13
C GLU A 394 -36.63 -33.71 -8.22
N GLN A 395 -35.97 -32.68 -7.69
CA GLN A 395 -36.62 -31.62 -6.90
C GLN A 395 -37.64 -30.82 -7.69
N MET A 396 -37.35 -30.51 -8.95
CA MET A 396 -38.31 -29.77 -9.79
C MET A 396 -39.51 -30.61 -10.19
N LYS A 397 -39.34 -31.94 -10.31
CA LYS A 397 -40.46 -32.89 -10.49
C LYS A 397 -41.31 -32.98 -9.23
N SER A 398 -40.70 -33.15 -8.05
CA SER A 398 -41.44 -33.24 -6.79
C SER A 398 -42.15 -31.93 -6.41
N SER A 399 -41.58 -30.77 -6.80
CA SER A 399 -42.21 -29.46 -6.60
C SER A 399 -43.24 -29.09 -7.69
N GLY A 400 -43.59 -30.00 -8.60
CA GLY A 400 -44.56 -29.76 -9.70
C GLY A 400 -44.12 -28.76 -10.77
N LYS A 401 -42.87 -28.30 -10.78
CA LYS A 401 -42.34 -27.29 -11.72
C LYS A 401 -41.82 -27.87 -13.04
N LEU A 402 -41.67 -29.19 -13.11
CA LEU A 402 -41.20 -29.92 -14.29
C LEU A 402 -42.31 -30.88 -14.75
N VAL A 403 -43.21 -30.38 -15.61
CA VAL A 403 -44.25 -31.21 -16.22
C VAL A 403 -43.59 -32.06 -17.31
N GLY A 404 -43.67 -33.39 -17.18
CA GLY A 404 -43.12 -34.30 -18.18
C GLY A 404 -43.66 -33.98 -19.57
N ARG A 405 -42.80 -34.05 -20.59
CA ARG A 405 -43.24 -33.95 -21.99
C ARG A 405 -44.31 -35.02 -22.20
N ARG A 406 -45.57 -34.62 -22.42
CA ARG A 406 -46.63 -35.56 -22.83
C ARG A 406 -46.07 -36.36 -24.01
N LYS A 407 -45.92 -37.67 -23.84
CA LYS A 407 -45.74 -38.56 -24.98
C LYS A 407 -47.03 -38.41 -25.77
N ASN A 408 -46.96 -37.85 -26.97
CA ASN A 408 -48.00 -38.09 -27.95
C ASN A 408 -47.96 -39.59 -28.20
N SER A 409 -48.90 -40.33 -27.60
CA SER A 409 -49.24 -41.67 -28.06
C SER A 409 -49.92 -41.49 -29.42
N GLU A 410 -49.18 -41.92 -30.44
CA GLU A 410 -49.54 -42.11 -31.86
C GLU A 410 -50.80 -42.96 -32.07
N PRO A 411 -51.30 -43.10 -33.32
CA PRO A 411 -50.84 -42.49 -34.58
C PRO A 411 -51.83 -41.48 -35.20
#